data_AF-A0A183K8L8-F1
#
_entry.id   AF-A0A183K8L8-F1
#
_cell.length_a   1.000
_cell.length_b   1.000
_cell.length_c   1.000
_cell.angle_alpha   90.00
_cell.angle_beta   90.00
_cell.angle_gamma   90.00
#
_symmetry.space_group_name_H-M   'P 1'
#
loop_
_entity.id
_entity.type
_entity.pdbx_description
1 polymer ?
#
loop_
_entity_poly.entity_id
_entity_poly.type
_entity_poly.pdbx_seq_one_letter_code
_entity_poly.pdbx_strand_id
1 'polypeptide(L)'
;APRPQTSSKEDDSSVQRGRIRPLYDIPYVFEAREVLRQFVGKQVTVQVDYIQPKTSNTVDERVCATVRADDVNLALTLVSKGLASVVRYRNANDSRSVFYGELLAAEENAQSKGLGMYSKQDPPIHRVADLTGNVAKSRQFLSFLQRAERLDGVVEFVFSASRFRIYIPRETCVITLLLGGIQCPRRGRVGPDGVALPDMPFSNEAYTFVKELCMHRNVEVKVETIDRVGNFVGYLFVDIPSLSNNGPDTNKSSGKKKKKKVAETTVRQKTNLTVLLISQGFGTVHRAPTTERSPHYHDMIKAEEDAKINRCGLWSSDQFVKEWEAEVQNNSDPTALSGADDGSLIPLTGFSEYLDDLSELQLNENSDSTTVINNDNIKQLSWKPVQITGISRPASGSQGLRFYAQHLSDACTLVKISQMLNSQSFPSFPSEYYPKKGSLCIACFSLDNCWYRARVIRSSPKSVTVQFIDFGNEEVIDSAEYSSRLSPLPSGPLMQLPPQMKEYRLAFVQLPPDTSDRVFAERAFCDLVENKELRLAVQYESVPCGNESLKPVPAVTLLLPVADLKTSGSSVCPNDIDISESLLSNGLVCVEPIQPQLLKRLPRNLLHKYLDAQALAKKERKNIWRYGDFRADVEQL
;
A
#
# COMPACT_ATOMS: atom_id res chain seq x y z
N ALA A 1 -30.88 39.44 -30.12
CA ALA A 1 -29.53 39.37 -30.71
C ALA A 1 -29.04 40.81 -30.88
N PRO A 2 -27.77 41.19 -30.59
CA PRO A 2 -26.58 40.42 -30.20
C PRO A 2 -26.23 40.56 -28.70
N ARG A 3 -25.18 39.85 -28.26
CA ARG A 3 -24.69 39.74 -26.87
C ARG A 3 -23.78 40.94 -26.54
N PRO A 4 -23.90 41.63 -25.39
CA PRO A 4 -22.92 42.63 -24.99
C PRO A 4 -21.68 41.98 -24.37
N GLN A 5 -20.52 42.41 -24.82
CA GLN A 5 -19.23 42.19 -24.17
C GLN A 5 -19.15 43.08 -22.93
N THR A 6 -18.71 42.54 -21.79
CA THR A 6 -18.24 43.34 -20.66
C THR A 6 -16.87 42.85 -20.23
N SER A 7 -15.99 43.83 -20.15
CA SER A 7 -14.55 43.85 -19.91
C SER A 7 -14.09 43.23 -18.60
N SER A 8 -12.90 42.63 -18.70
CA SER A 8 -11.91 42.32 -17.67
C SER A 8 -11.79 43.35 -16.54
N LYS A 9 -11.88 42.85 -15.30
CA LYS A 9 -11.05 43.32 -14.18
C LYS A 9 -10.40 42.10 -13.56
N GLU A 10 -9.10 41.98 -13.78
CA GLU A 10 -8.19 41.13 -13.03
C GLU A 10 -8.10 41.69 -11.61
N ASP A 11 -8.61 40.94 -10.62
CA ASP A 11 -8.20 41.11 -9.23
C ASP A 11 -7.16 40.02 -8.94
N ASP A 12 -5.94 40.50 -8.80
CA ASP A 12 -4.72 39.78 -8.47
C ASP A 12 -4.76 39.34 -7.00
N SER A 13 -5.01 38.05 -6.76
CA SER A 13 -4.63 37.40 -5.50
C SER A 13 -4.23 35.95 -5.76
N SER A 14 -2.91 35.76 -5.82
CA SER A 14 -2.24 34.47 -5.93
C SER A 14 -2.57 33.56 -4.74
N VAL A 15 -3.57 32.69 -4.86
CA VAL A 15 -3.84 31.59 -3.92
C VAL A 15 -3.23 30.31 -4.48
N GLN A 16 -2.16 29.84 -3.84
CA GLN A 16 -1.46 28.58 -4.09
C GLN A 16 -2.46 27.41 -4.22
N ARG A 17 -2.53 26.78 -5.40
CA ARG A 17 -3.39 25.61 -5.65
C ARG A 17 -2.67 24.36 -5.16
N GLY A 18 -3.16 23.75 -4.09
CA GLY A 18 -2.61 22.52 -3.50
C GLY A 18 -3.23 21.24 -4.06
N ARG A 19 -2.51 20.12 -3.90
CA ARG A 19 -2.94 18.71 -4.05
C ARG A 19 -4.41 18.52 -3.70
N ILE A 20 -5.22 17.99 -4.63
CA ILE A 20 -6.64 17.79 -4.40
C ILE A 20 -6.80 16.64 -3.41
N ARG A 21 -7.32 16.94 -2.24
CA ARG A 21 -7.70 15.99 -1.20
C ARG A 21 -9.20 15.77 -1.34
N PRO A 22 -9.66 14.65 -1.93
CA PRO A 22 -11.07 14.45 -2.26
C PRO A 22 -12.00 14.65 -1.07
N LEU A 23 -11.53 14.31 0.14
CA LEU A 23 -12.30 14.48 1.36
C LEU A 23 -12.57 15.95 1.72
N TYR A 24 -11.62 16.86 1.50
CA TYR A 24 -11.71 18.25 1.96
C TYR A 24 -12.03 19.24 0.82
N ASP A 25 -11.70 18.87 -0.42
CA ASP A 25 -11.75 19.77 -1.56
C ASP A 25 -12.99 19.56 -2.44
N ILE A 26 -13.62 18.37 -2.39
CA ILE A 26 -14.89 18.15 -3.07
C ILE A 26 -16.02 18.70 -2.19
N PRO A 27 -16.86 19.63 -2.71
CA PRO A 27 -17.98 20.18 -1.97
C PRO A 27 -18.87 19.10 -1.34
N TYR A 28 -19.20 19.28 -0.07
CA TYR A 28 -20.13 18.42 0.69
C TYR A 28 -19.64 16.99 0.97
N VAL A 29 -18.45 16.57 0.50
CA VAL A 29 -17.92 15.22 0.75
C VAL A 29 -17.48 15.05 2.21
N PHE A 30 -16.85 16.06 2.80
CA PHE A 30 -16.49 16.06 4.21
C PHE A 30 -17.74 15.89 5.08
N GLU A 31 -18.79 16.67 4.80
CA GLU A 31 -20.07 16.64 5.48
C GLU A 31 -20.77 15.29 5.31
N ALA A 32 -20.78 14.74 4.08
CA ALA A 32 -21.34 13.41 3.79
C ALA A 32 -20.62 12.32 4.60
N ARG A 33 -19.29 12.34 4.62
CA ARG A 33 -18.48 11.41 5.42
C ARG A 33 -18.79 11.57 6.91
N GLU A 34 -18.80 12.79 7.45
CA GLU A 34 -19.02 13.02 8.88
C GLU A 34 -20.42 12.58 9.33
N VAL A 35 -21.45 12.72 8.48
CA VAL A 35 -22.79 12.18 8.75
C VAL A 35 -22.76 10.65 8.84
N LEU A 36 -22.10 9.96 7.90
CA LEU A 36 -21.98 8.51 7.94
C LEU A 36 -21.11 8.03 9.11
N ARG A 37 -20.08 8.80 9.47
CA ARG A 37 -19.14 8.47 10.55
C ARG A 37 -19.82 8.35 11.92
N GLN A 38 -20.95 9.02 12.13
CA GLN A 38 -21.77 8.90 13.35
C GLN A 38 -22.35 7.48 13.56
N PHE A 39 -22.29 6.63 12.54
CA PHE A 39 -22.73 5.24 12.58
C PHE A 39 -21.57 4.24 12.69
N VAL A 40 -20.30 4.71 12.74
CA VAL A 40 -19.14 3.84 12.92
C VAL A 40 -19.25 3.08 14.25
N GLY A 41 -19.10 1.76 14.18
CA GLY A 41 -19.22 0.87 15.34
C GLY A 41 -20.66 0.49 15.71
N LYS A 42 -21.67 1.00 15.00
CA LYS A 42 -23.07 0.56 15.18
C LYS A 42 -23.38 -0.63 14.27
N GLN A 43 -24.30 -1.47 14.71
CA GLN A 43 -24.85 -2.54 13.86
C GLN A 43 -25.78 -1.95 12.81
N VAL A 44 -25.70 -2.48 11.59
CA VAL A 44 -26.53 -2.04 10.46
C VAL A 44 -27.12 -3.25 9.77
N THR A 45 -28.35 -3.09 9.28
CA THR A 45 -29.03 -4.06 8.43
C THR A 45 -28.76 -3.70 6.97
N VAL A 46 -28.22 -4.65 6.21
CA VAL A 46 -27.90 -4.47 4.79
C VAL A 46 -28.81 -5.37 3.96
N GLN A 47 -29.56 -4.75 3.05
CA GLN A 47 -30.40 -5.44 2.08
C GLN A 47 -29.84 -5.18 0.69
N VAL A 48 -29.32 -6.21 0.02
CA VAL A 48 -28.82 -6.10 -1.35
C VAL A 48 -29.99 -5.87 -2.30
N ASP A 49 -29.98 -4.76 -3.04
CA ASP A 49 -31.05 -4.39 -3.98
C ASP A 49 -30.73 -4.94 -5.38
N TYR A 50 -29.50 -4.74 -5.84
CA TYR A 50 -29.02 -5.24 -7.12
C TYR A 50 -27.49 -5.25 -7.17
N ILE A 51 -26.94 -6.02 -8.12
CA ILE A 51 -25.50 -6.00 -8.41
C ILE A 51 -25.34 -5.33 -9.77
N GLN A 52 -24.62 -4.21 -9.79
CA GLN A 52 -24.28 -3.55 -11.03
C GLN A 52 -23.10 -4.29 -11.68
N PRO A 53 -23.26 -4.90 -12.86
CA PRO A 53 -22.18 -5.60 -13.53
C PRO A 53 -21.08 -4.62 -13.96
N LYS A 54 -19.88 -5.16 -14.13
CA LYS A 54 -18.74 -4.40 -14.65
C LYS A 54 -19.10 -3.73 -15.98
N THR A 55 -19.09 -2.41 -16.01
CA THR A 55 -19.33 -1.60 -17.22
C THR A 55 -17.98 -1.06 -17.72
N SER A 56 -17.89 -0.56 -18.95
CA SER A 56 -16.68 0.09 -19.48
C SER A 56 -16.11 1.21 -18.59
N ASN A 57 -16.93 1.77 -17.68
CA ASN A 57 -16.58 2.86 -16.78
C ASN A 57 -16.36 2.42 -15.31
N THR A 58 -16.54 1.14 -14.97
CA THR A 58 -16.39 0.61 -13.61
C THR A 58 -15.43 -0.59 -13.56
N VAL A 59 -14.60 -0.66 -12.52
CA VAL A 59 -13.50 -1.67 -12.42
C VAL A 59 -14.00 -3.02 -11.91
N ASP A 60 -14.94 -2.99 -10.96
CA ASP A 60 -15.53 -4.17 -10.31
C ASP A 60 -17.07 -4.14 -10.36
N GLU A 61 -17.66 -5.30 -10.14
CA GLU A 61 -19.08 -5.43 -9.83
C GLU A 61 -19.39 -4.65 -8.54
N ARG A 62 -20.43 -3.82 -8.57
CA ARG A 62 -20.85 -3.04 -7.40
C ARG A 62 -22.08 -3.65 -6.79
N VAL A 63 -21.95 -4.12 -5.56
CA VAL A 63 -23.10 -4.55 -4.76
C VAL A 63 -23.81 -3.31 -4.25
N CYS A 64 -24.95 -2.98 -4.87
CA CYS A 64 -25.78 -1.85 -4.48
C CYS A 64 -26.82 -2.34 -3.46
N ALA A 65 -26.79 -1.76 -2.27
CA ALA A 65 -27.60 -2.20 -1.14
C ALA A 65 -28.25 -1.02 -0.40
N THR A 66 -29.43 -1.27 0.16
CA THR A 66 -30.05 -0.40 1.15
C THR A 66 -29.45 -0.71 2.52
N VAL A 67 -28.81 0.29 3.13
CA VAL A 67 -28.22 0.19 4.47
C VAL A 67 -29.10 0.94 5.48
N ARG A 68 -29.53 0.24 6.52
CA ARG A 68 -30.30 0.79 7.64
C ARG A 68 -29.53 0.68 8.93
N ALA A 69 -29.46 1.76 9.68
CA ALA A 69 -29.05 1.73 11.08
C ALA A 69 -30.32 1.90 11.92
N ASP A 70 -30.69 0.88 12.68
CA ASP A 70 -32.00 0.79 13.32
C ASP A 70 -33.13 0.98 12.28
N ASP A 71 -34.01 1.98 12.47
CA ASP A 71 -35.08 2.34 11.52
C ASP A 71 -34.66 3.40 10.48
N VAL A 72 -33.41 3.86 10.51
CA VAL A 72 -32.94 4.98 9.69
C VAL A 72 -32.24 4.47 8.43
N ASN A 73 -32.79 4.78 7.25
CA ASN A 73 -32.13 4.54 5.97
C ASN A 73 -31.01 5.59 5.75
N LEU A 74 -29.77 5.11 5.63
CA LEU A 74 -28.59 5.97 5.51
C LEU A 74 -28.55 6.72 4.17
N ALA A 75 -28.97 6.09 3.08
CA ALA A 75 -29.04 6.75 1.77
C ALA A 75 -30.07 7.88 1.77
N LEU A 76 -31.23 7.64 2.39
CA LEU A 76 -32.28 8.66 2.56
C LEU A 76 -31.79 9.84 3.41
N THR A 77 -31.00 9.57 4.45
CA THR A 77 -30.42 10.60 5.32
C THR A 77 -29.44 11.51 4.57
N LEU A 78 -28.64 10.94 3.66
CA LEU A 78 -27.72 11.73 2.82
C LEU A 78 -28.48 12.56 1.79
N VAL A 79 -29.45 11.96 1.09
CA VAL A 79 -30.21 12.64 0.03
C VAL A 79 -31.08 13.76 0.60
N SER A 80 -31.78 13.52 1.71
CA SER A 80 -32.63 14.54 2.37
C SER A 80 -31.85 15.76 2.86
N LYS A 81 -30.54 15.61 3.11
CA LYS A 81 -29.63 16.72 3.47
C LYS A 81 -28.95 17.36 2.26
N GLY A 82 -29.20 16.86 1.04
CA GLY A 82 -28.52 17.32 -0.18
C GLY A 82 -27.04 16.96 -0.22
N LEU A 83 -26.64 15.87 0.45
CA LEU A 83 -25.25 15.38 0.48
C LEU A 83 -25.01 14.28 -0.55
N ALA A 84 -26.07 13.78 -1.19
CA ALA A 84 -26.02 12.80 -2.28
C ALA A 84 -27.16 13.08 -3.27
N SER A 85 -26.93 12.78 -4.54
CA SER A 85 -27.93 12.84 -5.61
C SER A 85 -28.47 11.45 -5.94
N VAL A 86 -29.71 11.37 -6.39
CA VAL A 86 -30.36 10.13 -6.78
C VAL A 86 -30.06 9.83 -8.25
N VAL A 87 -29.55 8.63 -8.52
CA VAL A 87 -29.28 8.17 -9.89
C VAL A 87 -30.59 8.08 -10.67
N ARG A 88 -30.65 8.69 -11.86
CA ARG A 88 -31.83 8.67 -12.72
C ARG A 88 -31.75 7.51 -13.72
N TYR A 89 -32.80 6.68 -13.76
CA TYR A 89 -32.92 5.54 -14.66
C TYR A 89 -33.83 5.89 -15.84
N ARG A 90 -33.45 5.44 -17.05
CA ARG A 90 -34.21 5.74 -18.29
C ARG A 90 -35.26 4.67 -18.58
N ASN A 91 -34.98 3.41 -18.23
CA ASN A 91 -35.90 2.32 -18.50
C ASN A 91 -36.60 1.89 -17.21
N ALA A 92 -37.87 1.49 -17.32
CA ALA A 92 -38.62 0.95 -16.19
C ALA A 92 -38.04 -0.37 -15.66
N ASN A 93 -37.28 -1.09 -16.49
CA ASN A 93 -36.67 -2.39 -16.19
C ASN A 93 -35.25 -2.28 -15.59
N ASP A 94 -34.71 -1.06 -15.44
CA ASP A 94 -33.39 -0.88 -14.84
C ASP A 94 -33.42 -1.28 -13.35
N SER A 95 -32.46 -2.09 -12.92
CA SER A 95 -32.34 -2.51 -11.52
C SER A 95 -32.04 -1.29 -10.63
N ARG A 96 -32.84 -1.10 -9.59
CA ARG A 96 -32.81 0.06 -8.70
C ARG A 96 -33.19 -0.32 -7.27
N SER A 97 -32.97 0.61 -6.33
CA SER A 97 -33.35 0.40 -4.94
C SER A 97 -34.86 0.24 -4.76
N VAL A 98 -35.28 -0.59 -3.81
CA VAL A 98 -36.69 -0.75 -3.42
C VAL A 98 -37.27 0.57 -2.91
N PHE A 99 -36.44 1.44 -2.33
CA PHE A 99 -36.84 2.72 -1.74
C PHE A 99 -36.68 3.91 -2.72
N TYR A 100 -36.61 3.64 -4.02
CA TYR A 100 -36.35 4.66 -5.04
C TYR A 100 -37.35 5.83 -5.03
N GLY A 101 -38.64 5.56 -4.79
CA GLY A 101 -39.66 6.61 -4.70
C GLY A 101 -39.43 7.57 -3.53
N GLU A 102 -39.05 7.05 -2.36
CA GLU A 102 -38.72 7.86 -1.18
C GLU A 102 -37.45 8.69 -1.40
N LEU A 103 -36.44 8.11 -2.07
CA LEU A 103 -35.21 8.82 -2.41
C LEU A 103 -35.49 10.01 -3.34
N LEU A 104 -36.33 9.84 -4.37
CA LEU A 104 -36.73 10.94 -5.26
C LEU A 104 -37.49 12.05 -4.51
N ALA A 105 -38.45 11.67 -3.64
CA ALA A 105 -39.18 12.64 -2.83
C ALA A 105 -38.27 13.40 -1.86
N ALA A 106 -37.27 12.72 -1.27
CA ALA A 106 -36.27 13.35 -0.42
C ALA A 106 -35.37 14.31 -1.19
N GLU A 107 -34.99 13.97 -2.43
CA GLU A 107 -34.19 14.83 -3.30
C GLU A 107 -34.96 16.10 -3.70
N GLU A 108 -36.24 15.98 -4.07
CA GLU A 108 -37.11 17.13 -4.39
C GLU A 108 -37.28 18.05 -3.17
N ASN A 109 -37.39 17.47 -1.97
CA ASN A 109 -37.45 18.23 -0.72
C ASN A 109 -36.13 18.97 -0.44
N ALA A 110 -34.98 18.33 -0.68
CA ALA A 110 -33.67 18.96 -0.54
C ALA A 110 -33.45 20.09 -1.57
N GLN A 111 -33.93 19.91 -2.80
CA GLN A 111 -33.87 20.93 -3.86
C GLN A 111 -34.76 22.13 -3.55
N SER A 112 -36.02 21.91 -3.14
CA SER A 112 -36.94 23.00 -2.80
C SER A 112 -36.49 23.79 -1.57
N LYS A 113 -35.83 23.15 -0.62
CA LYS A 113 -35.23 23.80 0.55
C LYS A 113 -33.82 24.35 0.32
N GLY A 114 -33.20 24.08 -0.82
CA GLY A 114 -31.83 24.51 -1.13
C GLY A 114 -30.79 23.98 -0.13
N LEU A 115 -30.82 22.68 0.18
CA LEU A 115 -29.92 22.04 1.14
C LEU A 115 -28.69 21.44 0.45
N GLY A 116 -27.54 21.48 1.13
CA GLY A 116 -26.30 20.84 0.66
C GLY A 116 -25.92 21.33 -0.74
N MET A 117 -25.68 20.39 -1.67
CA MET A 117 -25.32 20.68 -3.06
C MET A 117 -26.37 21.47 -3.85
N TYR A 118 -27.61 21.56 -3.34
CA TYR A 118 -28.70 22.34 -3.94
C TYR A 118 -28.81 23.75 -3.36
N SER A 119 -27.98 24.10 -2.38
CA SER A 119 -27.88 25.47 -1.87
C SER A 119 -27.33 26.40 -2.94
N LYS A 120 -27.83 27.64 -2.94
CA LYS A 120 -27.28 28.73 -3.77
C LYS A 120 -26.11 29.45 -3.07
N GLN A 121 -25.84 29.12 -1.81
CA GLN A 121 -24.69 29.64 -1.07
C GLN A 121 -23.42 28.93 -1.52
N ASP A 122 -22.29 29.62 -1.39
CA ASP A 122 -20.99 29.02 -1.68
C ASP A 122 -20.76 27.78 -0.80
N PRO A 123 -20.20 26.70 -1.36
CA PRO A 123 -19.97 25.47 -0.62
C PRO A 123 -18.95 25.71 0.51
N PRO A 124 -19.07 24.99 1.65
CA PRO A 124 -18.08 25.05 2.72
C PRO A 124 -16.68 24.66 2.21
N ILE A 125 -15.67 25.48 2.53
CA ILE A 125 -14.27 25.23 2.16
C ILE A 125 -13.51 24.73 3.39
N HIS A 126 -12.94 23.53 3.31
CA HIS A 126 -12.18 22.91 4.40
C HIS A 126 -10.67 23.12 4.23
N ARG A 127 -10.11 24.15 4.86
CA ARG A 127 -8.66 24.42 4.84
C ARG A 127 -7.94 23.62 5.92
N VAL A 128 -7.61 22.37 5.59
CA VAL A 128 -6.87 21.48 6.52
C VAL A 128 -5.37 21.54 6.25
N ALA A 129 -4.52 21.65 7.28
CA ALA A 129 -3.07 21.57 7.18
C ALA A 129 -2.57 20.13 7.42
N ASP A 130 -1.87 19.50 6.46
CA ASP A 130 -1.25 18.19 6.68
C ASP A 130 0.18 18.36 7.21
N LEU A 131 0.44 17.87 8.42
CA LEU A 131 1.73 17.93 9.10
C LEU A 131 2.51 16.61 9.01
N THR A 132 1.96 15.61 8.32
CA THR A 132 2.55 14.27 8.21
C THR A 132 3.90 14.30 7.50
N GLY A 133 4.98 13.89 8.20
CA GLY A 133 6.32 13.80 7.62
C GLY A 133 7.02 15.13 7.33
N ASN A 134 6.46 16.26 7.79
CA ASN A 134 7.04 17.59 7.58
C ASN A 134 7.58 18.18 8.89
N VAL A 135 8.87 17.97 9.17
CA VAL A 135 9.52 18.40 10.41
C VAL A 135 9.40 19.92 10.65
N ALA A 136 9.57 20.73 9.60
CA ALA A 136 9.57 22.19 9.71
C ALA A 136 8.19 22.71 10.15
N LYS A 137 7.12 22.25 9.48
CA LYS A 137 5.75 22.60 9.85
C LYS A 137 5.37 21.98 11.21
N SER A 138 5.73 20.73 11.48
CA SER A 138 5.45 20.09 12.78
C SER A 138 6.08 20.84 13.96
N ARG A 139 7.31 21.36 13.81
CA ARG A 139 7.96 22.22 14.85
C ARG A 139 7.19 23.50 15.10
N GLN A 140 6.66 24.15 14.06
CA GLN A 140 5.87 25.37 14.19
C GLN A 140 4.57 25.10 14.95
N PHE A 141 3.92 23.96 14.70
CA PHE A 141 2.66 23.59 15.34
C PHE A 141 2.82 22.97 16.74
N LEU A 142 4.01 22.47 17.10
CA LEU A 142 4.26 21.76 18.35
C LEU A 142 3.86 22.57 19.59
N SER A 143 4.25 23.84 19.68
CA SER A 143 3.90 24.70 20.82
C SER A 143 2.40 24.91 20.96
N PHE A 144 1.65 24.87 19.86
CA PHE A 144 0.18 24.99 19.89
C PHE A 144 -0.46 23.72 20.42
N LEU A 145 0.02 22.56 19.94
CA LEU A 145 -0.50 21.25 20.32
C LEU A 145 -0.13 20.85 21.75
N GLN A 146 1.04 21.25 22.26
CA GLN A 146 1.48 20.96 23.64
C GLN A 146 0.69 21.74 24.71
N ARG A 147 0.27 22.97 24.40
CA ARG A 147 -0.45 23.85 25.34
C ARG A 147 -1.80 23.28 25.76
N ALA A 148 -2.46 22.55 24.86
CA ALA A 148 -3.71 21.90 25.18
C ALA A 148 -3.48 20.65 26.05
N GLU A 149 -4.27 20.50 27.10
CA GLU A 149 -4.23 19.30 27.94
C GLU A 149 -4.80 18.08 27.20
N ARG A 150 -5.93 18.24 26.53
CA ARG A 150 -6.51 17.22 25.65
C ARG A 150 -7.12 17.87 24.42
N LEU A 151 -6.75 17.37 23.25
CA LEU A 151 -7.24 17.82 21.95
C LEU A 151 -8.24 16.80 21.42
N ASP A 152 -9.43 17.26 21.05
CA ASP A 152 -10.36 16.41 20.32
C ASP A 152 -9.80 16.09 18.93
N GLY A 153 -9.81 14.81 18.57
CA GLY A 153 -9.31 14.33 17.30
C GLY A 153 -10.20 13.23 16.72
N VAL A 154 -10.01 12.95 15.43
CA VAL A 154 -10.62 11.85 14.70
C VAL A 154 -9.51 11.00 14.11
N VAL A 155 -9.48 9.72 14.44
CA VAL A 155 -8.50 8.79 13.84
C VAL A 155 -8.89 8.55 12.39
N GLU A 156 -8.10 9.06 11.45
CA GLU A 156 -8.31 8.83 10.03
C GLU A 156 -7.78 7.47 9.59
N PHE A 157 -6.64 7.06 10.16
CA PHE A 157 -5.96 5.85 9.77
C PHE A 157 -5.09 5.28 10.89
N VAL A 158 -4.96 3.95 10.93
CA VAL A 158 -4.09 3.21 11.86
C VAL A 158 -2.99 2.54 11.05
N PHE A 159 -1.73 2.97 11.23
CA PHE A 159 -0.57 2.39 10.55
C PHE A 159 -0.02 1.16 11.29
N SER A 160 -0.01 1.22 12.63
CA SER A 160 0.37 0.14 13.53
C SER A 160 -0.36 0.33 14.86
N ALA A 161 -0.24 -0.63 15.79
CA ALA A 161 -0.85 -0.52 17.13
C ALA A 161 -0.44 0.76 17.89
N SER A 162 0.72 1.33 17.57
CA SER A 162 1.26 2.54 18.19
C SER A 162 1.37 3.77 17.27
N ARG A 163 0.91 3.71 16.01
CA ARG A 163 1.06 4.81 15.03
C ARG A 163 -0.24 5.12 14.29
N PHE A 164 -0.66 6.38 14.35
CA PHE A 164 -1.98 6.86 13.90
C PHE A 164 -1.86 8.08 13.01
N ARG A 165 -2.79 8.23 12.06
CA ARG A 165 -3.10 9.50 11.36
C ARG A 165 -4.33 10.09 12.02
N ILE A 166 -4.24 11.30 12.57
CA ILE A 166 -5.32 11.93 13.34
C ILE A 166 -5.61 13.32 12.77
N TYR A 167 -6.88 13.56 12.47
CA TYR A 167 -7.39 14.89 12.17
C TYR A 167 -7.81 15.58 13.46
N ILE A 168 -7.31 16.80 13.69
CA ILE A 168 -7.61 17.63 14.85
C ILE A 168 -8.49 18.80 14.35
N PRO A 169 -9.81 18.77 14.61
CA PRO A 169 -10.73 19.75 14.01
C PRO A 169 -10.48 21.18 14.47
N ARG A 170 -10.12 21.39 15.74
CA ARG A 170 -9.97 22.72 16.33
C ARG A 170 -8.78 23.48 15.71
N GLU A 171 -7.68 22.79 15.48
CA GLU A 171 -6.48 23.32 14.84
C GLU A 171 -6.50 23.13 13.32
N THR A 172 -7.56 22.52 12.78
CA THR A 172 -7.74 22.22 11.35
C THR A 172 -6.52 21.56 10.73
N CYS A 173 -5.94 20.58 11.42
CA CYS A 173 -4.71 19.92 10.96
C CYS A 173 -4.77 18.40 11.05
N VAL A 174 -3.95 17.73 10.24
CA VAL A 174 -3.75 16.28 10.30
C VAL A 174 -2.33 16.01 10.76
N ILE A 175 -2.19 15.16 11.77
CA ILE A 175 -0.91 14.77 12.35
C ILE A 175 -0.70 13.26 12.26
N THR A 176 0.57 12.86 12.25
CA THR A 176 0.95 11.47 12.57
C THR A 176 1.34 11.40 14.04
N LEU A 177 0.59 10.63 14.83
CA LEU A 177 0.82 10.42 16.26
C LEU A 177 1.47 9.04 16.51
N LEU A 178 2.53 9.03 17.31
CA LEU A 178 3.15 7.85 17.91
C LEU A 178 2.79 7.80 19.40
N LEU A 179 2.36 6.63 19.88
CA LEU A 179 2.12 6.44 21.31
C LEU A 179 3.42 6.51 22.10
N GLY A 180 3.48 7.41 23.08
CA GLY A 180 4.59 7.53 24.02
C GLY A 180 4.61 6.38 25.02
N GLY A 181 5.82 6.00 25.43
CA GLY A 181 6.05 5.08 26.56
C GLY A 181 5.80 3.59 26.33
N ILE A 182 5.40 3.18 25.12
CA ILE A 182 5.09 1.80 24.77
C ILE A 182 5.94 1.29 23.61
N GLN A 183 6.34 0.02 23.70
CA GLN A 183 6.94 -0.73 22.60
C GLN A 183 5.98 -1.84 22.16
N CYS A 184 5.35 -1.64 21.00
CA CYS A 184 4.46 -2.62 20.41
C CYS A 184 5.21 -3.61 19.52
N PRO A 185 4.77 -4.88 19.46
CA PRO A 185 5.33 -5.88 18.55
C PRO A 185 5.11 -5.40 17.11
N ARG A 186 6.19 -5.48 16.31
CA ARG A 186 6.18 -5.02 14.93
C ARG A 186 5.70 -6.13 14.02
N ARG A 187 4.79 -5.78 13.11
CA ARG A 187 4.49 -6.63 11.97
C ARG A 187 5.75 -6.82 11.14
N GLY A 188 5.87 -7.99 10.55
CA GLY A 188 6.96 -8.39 9.70
C GLY A 188 7.17 -7.37 8.61
N ARG A 189 8.43 -6.95 8.45
CA ARG A 189 8.87 -6.09 7.37
C ARG A 189 10.03 -6.77 6.69
N VAL A 190 10.10 -6.58 5.38
CA VAL A 190 11.29 -6.95 4.65
C VAL A 190 12.35 -5.91 4.98
N GLY A 191 13.43 -6.34 5.64
CA GLY A 191 14.55 -5.47 5.95
C GLY A 191 15.27 -5.03 4.67
N PRO A 192 16.19 -4.04 4.77
CA PRO A 192 17.01 -3.59 3.64
C PRO A 192 17.76 -4.73 2.94
N ASP A 193 18.07 -5.81 3.68
CA ASP A 193 18.78 -6.99 3.19
C ASP A 193 17.87 -8.04 2.51
N GLY A 194 16.58 -7.74 2.32
CA GLY A 194 15.62 -8.67 1.71
C GLY A 194 15.18 -9.84 2.60
N VAL A 195 15.65 -9.90 3.85
CA VAL A 195 15.17 -10.85 4.85
C VAL A 195 13.83 -10.37 5.39
N ALA A 196 12.76 -11.13 5.13
CA ALA A 196 11.48 -10.95 5.79
C ALA A 196 11.64 -11.28 7.27
N LEU A 197 11.62 -10.25 8.12
CA LEU A 197 11.46 -10.46 9.55
C LEU A 197 10.04 -11.01 9.75
N PRO A 198 9.87 -12.15 10.45
CA PRO A 198 8.54 -12.67 10.74
C PRO A 198 7.76 -11.65 11.57
N ASP A 199 6.43 -11.74 11.50
CA ASP A 199 5.56 -11.01 12.42
C ASP A 199 6.00 -11.32 13.86
N MET A 200 6.25 -10.27 14.66
CA MET A 200 6.42 -10.47 16.09
C MET A 200 5.11 -11.04 16.66
N PRO A 201 5.17 -11.94 17.67
CA PRO A 201 3.98 -12.47 18.31
C PRO A 201 3.00 -11.36 18.71
N PHE A 202 1.71 -11.60 18.51
CA PHE A 202 0.62 -10.65 18.82
C PHE A 202 0.63 -9.32 18.03
N SER A 203 1.51 -9.15 17.02
CA SER A 203 1.57 -7.92 16.21
C SER A 203 0.35 -7.72 15.29
N ASN A 204 -0.27 -8.81 14.83
CA ASN A 204 -1.47 -8.73 14.00
C ASN A 204 -2.71 -8.47 14.86
N GLU A 205 -2.82 -9.17 15.97
CA GLU A 205 -3.87 -9.08 16.99
C GLU A 205 -3.91 -7.67 17.59
N ALA A 206 -2.76 -7.12 17.99
CA ALA A 206 -2.64 -5.77 18.52
C ALA A 206 -3.14 -4.72 17.52
N TYR A 207 -2.76 -4.84 16.24
CA TYR A 207 -3.23 -3.93 15.19
C TYR A 207 -4.74 -4.06 14.97
N THR A 208 -5.26 -5.29 14.88
CA THR A 208 -6.70 -5.52 14.66
C THR A 208 -7.51 -4.96 15.82
N PHE A 209 -7.07 -5.22 17.05
CA PHE A 209 -7.67 -4.66 18.26
C PHE A 209 -7.74 -3.13 18.23
N VAL A 210 -6.62 -2.46 17.95
CA VAL A 210 -6.57 -0.99 17.85
C VAL A 210 -7.44 -0.46 16.71
N LYS A 211 -7.40 -1.11 15.55
CA LYS A 211 -8.19 -0.74 14.37
C LYS A 211 -9.69 -0.78 14.68
N GLU A 212 -10.16 -1.85 15.29
CA GLU A 212 -11.57 -2.00 15.69
C GLU A 212 -11.97 -1.03 16.80
N LEU A 213 -11.04 -0.71 17.71
CA LEU A 213 -11.31 0.14 18.86
C LEU A 213 -11.44 1.62 18.49
N CYS A 214 -10.62 2.16 17.57
CA CYS A 214 -10.57 3.61 17.36
C CYS A 214 -10.55 4.10 15.90
N MET A 215 -10.46 3.24 14.87
CA MET A 215 -10.46 3.72 13.47
C MET A 215 -11.76 4.47 13.14
N HIS A 216 -11.65 5.68 12.60
CA HIS A 216 -12.76 6.61 12.32
C HIS A 216 -13.59 7.07 13.55
N ARG A 217 -13.14 6.79 14.78
CA ARG A 217 -13.81 7.25 16.00
C ARG A 217 -13.23 8.57 16.51
N ASN A 218 -14.03 9.26 17.32
CA ASN A 218 -13.59 10.44 18.07
C ASN A 218 -12.69 9.99 19.22
N VAL A 219 -11.60 10.71 19.42
CA VAL A 219 -10.56 10.42 20.41
C VAL A 219 -10.08 11.73 21.03
N GLU A 220 -9.45 11.64 22.19
CA GLU A 220 -8.71 12.75 22.79
C GLU A 220 -7.22 12.50 22.65
N VAL A 221 -6.44 13.51 22.29
CA VAL A 221 -5.00 13.41 22.05
C VAL A 221 -4.26 14.35 22.98
N LYS A 222 -3.20 13.86 23.63
CA LYS A 222 -2.20 14.69 24.30
C LYS A 222 -0.90 14.59 23.52
N VAL A 223 -0.38 15.73 23.04
CA VAL A 223 0.92 15.79 22.35
C VAL A 223 2.00 16.22 23.34
N GLU A 224 3.11 15.47 23.41
CA GLU A 224 4.25 15.78 24.27
C GLU A 224 5.44 16.32 23.50
N THR A 225 5.82 15.69 22.38
CA THR A 225 7.03 16.07 21.63
C THR A 225 6.90 15.67 20.16
N ILE A 226 7.96 15.85 19.38
CA ILE A 226 8.10 15.37 18.00
C ILE A 226 9.37 14.55 17.84
N ASP A 227 9.35 13.61 16.90
CA ASP A 227 10.54 12.87 16.48
C ASP A 227 11.36 13.63 15.41
N ARG A 228 12.44 13.00 14.95
CA ARG A 228 13.34 13.58 13.93
C ARG A 228 12.72 13.65 12.53
N VAL A 229 11.65 12.91 12.28
CA VAL A 229 10.94 12.79 10.99
C VAL A 229 9.69 13.67 10.95
N GLY A 230 9.31 14.27 12.08
CA GLY A 230 8.16 15.17 12.19
C GLY A 230 6.86 14.49 12.64
N ASN A 231 6.93 13.25 13.13
CA ASN A 231 5.81 12.60 13.80
C ASN A 231 5.70 13.13 15.24
N PHE A 232 4.48 13.35 15.71
CA PHE A 232 4.21 13.76 17.08
C PHE A 232 4.21 12.54 17.99
N VAL A 233 4.77 12.68 19.19
CA VAL A 233 4.77 11.64 20.24
C VAL A 233 3.86 12.10 21.37
N GLY A 234 3.00 11.22 21.86
CA GLY A 234 2.05 11.55 22.93
C GLY A 234 1.09 10.42 23.27
N TYR A 235 -0.05 10.74 23.87
CA TYR A 235 -1.05 9.77 24.34
C TYR A 235 -2.38 9.93 23.60
N LEU A 236 -3.05 8.80 23.41
CA LEU A 236 -4.38 8.71 22.82
C LEU A 236 -5.37 8.21 23.88
N PHE A 237 -6.49 8.91 24.03
CA PHE A 237 -7.56 8.55 24.95
C PHE A 237 -8.80 8.15 24.16
N VAL A 238 -9.31 6.95 24.43
CA VAL A 238 -10.39 6.32 23.67
C VAL A 238 -11.57 5.98 24.58
N ASP A 239 -12.77 5.98 24.01
CA ASP A 239 -13.97 5.47 24.67
C ASP A 239 -14.01 3.94 24.54
N ILE A 240 -14.02 3.24 25.68
CA ILE A 240 -14.20 1.78 25.70
C ILE A 240 -15.70 1.50 25.72
N PRO A 241 -16.25 0.74 24.75
CA PRO A 241 -17.60 0.22 24.86
C PRO A 241 -17.67 -0.68 26.09
N SER A 242 -18.57 -0.39 27.02
CA SER A 242 -18.79 -1.24 28.19
C SER A 242 -19.10 -2.67 27.74
N LEU A 243 -18.14 -3.58 27.88
CA LEU A 243 -18.39 -5.01 27.82
C LEU A 243 -19.47 -5.31 28.86
N SER A 244 -20.54 -5.99 28.44
CA SER A 244 -21.65 -6.41 29.29
C SER A 244 -21.12 -7.03 30.59
N ASN A 245 -21.45 -6.42 31.73
CA ASN A 245 -21.32 -7.02 33.05
C ASN A 245 -22.17 -8.30 33.12
N ASN A 246 -21.59 -9.45 32.77
CA ASN A 246 -22.09 -10.77 33.16
C ASN A 246 -21.09 -11.37 34.15
N GLY A 247 -21.15 -10.88 35.39
CA GLY A 247 -20.61 -11.54 36.58
C GLY A 247 -21.79 -11.90 37.51
N PRO A 248 -21.73 -13.02 38.24
CA PRO A 248 -22.90 -13.70 38.76
C PRO A 248 -23.57 -12.91 39.91
N ASP A 249 -24.89 -13.00 39.93
CA ASP A 249 -25.75 -12.52 41.01
C ASP A 249 -25.29 -13.05 42.37
N THR A 250 -24.80 -12.15 43.23
CA THR A 250 -24.87 -12.35 44.68
C THR A 250 -25.68 -11.24 45.31
N ASN A 251 -26.93 -11.59 45.63
CA ASN A 251 -27.86 -10.84 46.44
C ASN A 251 -27.23 -10.29 47.73
N LYS A 252 -27.48 -9.01 48.03
CA LYS A 252 -27.81 -8.55 49.39
C LYS A 252 -28.50 -7.16 49.41
N SER A 253 -29.82 -7.25 49.54
CA SER A 253 -30.71 -6.50 50.45
C SER A 253 -30.65 -4.96 50.56
N SER A 254 -31.72 -4.34 50.05
CA SER A 254 -32.65 -3.40 50.71
C SER A 254 -32.17 -2.07 51.29
N GLY A 255 -32.64 -0.97 50.69
CA GLY A 255 -32.71 0.35 51.31
C GLY A 255 -33.36 1.41 50.42
N LYS A 256 -34.70 1.50 50.40
CA LYS A 256 -35.47 2.55 49.70
C LYS A 256 -35.18 3.94 50.29
N LYS A 257 -34.63 4.86 49.51
CA LYS A 257 -34.90 6.32 49.64
C LYS A 257 -34.95 6.98 48.26
N LYS A 258 -36.14 7.47 47.88
CA LYS A 258 -36.39 8.32 46.71
C LYS A 258 -35.52 9.59 46.80
N LYS A 259 -34.68 9.83 45.79
CA LYS A 259 -34.06 11.15 45.54
C LYS A 259 -34.19 11.51 44.07
N LYS A 260 -34.66 12.74 43.85
CA LYS A 260 -34.81 13.54 42.62
C LYS A 260 -33.88 13.10 41.47
N LYS A 261 -34.44 12.81 40.29
CA LYS A 261 -33.71 12.72 39.01
C LYS A 261 -33.19 14.11 38.65
N VAL A 262 -31.94 14.39 39.02
CA VAL A 262 -31.10 15.35 38.32
C VAL A 262 -30.36 14.54 37.26
N ALA A 263 -30.40 14.97 36.01
CA ALA A 263 -29.64 14.34 34.94
C ALA A 263 -28.15 14.64 35.17
N GLU A 264 -27.49 13.79 35.95
CA GLU A 264 -26.03 13.74 36.00
C GLU A 264 -25.53 13.15 34.68
N THR A 265 -25.02 14.02 33.81
CA THR A 265 -24.18 13.67 32.68
C THR A 265 -22.95 12.96 33.25
N THR A 266 -22.99 11.64 33.34
CA THR A 266 -21.85 10.82 33.74
C THR A 266 -20.81 10.93 32.62
N VAL A 267 -19.83 11.81 32.81
CA VAL A 267 -18.69 11.95 31.89
C VAL A 267 -17.96 10.61 31.90
N ARG A 268 -18.13 9.82 30.83
CA ARG A 268 -17.36 8.58 30.65
C ARG A 268 -15.88 8.97 30.58
N GLN A 269 -15.10 8.52 31.54
CA GLN A 269 -13.68 8.82 31.59
C GLN A 269 -12.98 8.04 30.45
N LYS A 270 -12.49 8.77 29.44
CA LYS A 270 -11.75 8.15 28.33
C LYS A 270 -10.50 7.46 28.85
N THR A 271 -10.26 6.25 28.36
CA THR A 271 -9.15 5.40 28.81
C THR A 271 -7.90 5.71 27.99
N ASN A 272 -6.73 5.76 28.64
CA ASN A 272 -5.46 5.90 27.95
C ASN A 272 -5.14 4.62 27.16
N LEU A 273 -5.05 4.73 25.84
CA LEU A 273 -4.80 3.60 24.95
C LEU A 273 -3.45 2.94 25.22
N THR A 274 -2.42 3.72 25.58
CA THR A 274 -1.10 3.18 25.91
C THR A 274 -1.21 2.19 27.08
N VAL A 275 -1.87 2.59 28.16
CA VAL A 275 -2.08 1.75 29.35
C VAL A 275 -2.94 0.53 29.01
N LEU A 276 -3.99 0.72 28.20
CA LEU A 276 -4.86 -0.37 27.77
C LEU A 276 -4.12 -1.44 26.94
N LEU A 277 -3.26 -1.02 26.01
CA LEU A 277 -2.48 -1.95 25.20
C LEU A 277 -1.49 -2.74 26.05
N ILE A 278 -0.87 -2.10 27.04
CA ILE A 278 0.03 -2.78 27.98
C ILE A 278 -0.76 -3.78 28.83
N SER A 279 -1.93 -3.40 29.37
CA SER A 279 -2.74 -4.29 30.22
C SER A 279 -3.26 -5.53 29.48
N GLN A 280 -3.48 -5.42 28.15
CA GLN A 280 -3.88 -6.55 27.31
C GLN A 280 -2.68 -7.39 26.83
N GLY A 281 -1.45 -6.98 27.16
CA GLY A 281 -0.23 -7.66 26.72
C GLY A 281 0.13 -7.41 25.25
N PHE A 282 -0.34 -6.32 24.64
CA PHE A 282 -0.04 -5.93 23.26
C PHE A 282 1.19 -4.99 23.12
N GLY A 283 1.93 -4.79 24.20
CA GLY A 283 3.19 -4.06 24.21
C GLY A 283 3.82 -4.02 25.59
N THR A 284 5.09 -3.65 25.65
CA THR A 284 5.86 -3.50 26.89
C THR A 284 6.15 -2.03 27.16
N VAL A 285 6.49 -1.70 28.41
CA VAL A 285 6.84 -0.34 28.80
C VAL A 285 8.24 -0.01 28.30
N HIS A 286 8.36 1.07 27.52
CA HIS A 286 9.64 1.59 27.04
C HIS A 286 10.32 2.43 28.14
N ARG A 287 11.32 1.85 28.81
CA ARG A 287 12.05 2.44 29.96
C ARG A 287 13.13 3.45 29.53
N ALA A 288 12.73 4.51 28.85
CA ALA A 288 13.59 5.66 28.59
C ALA A 288 13.39 6.75 29.65
N PRO A 289 14.41 7.60 29.95
CA PRO A 289 14.29 8.68 30.94
C PRO A 289 13.14 9.66 30.66
N THR A 290 12.70 9.78 29.41
CA THR A 290 11.54 10.59 29.02
C THR A 290 10.22 9.94 29.41
N THR A 291 10.12 8.61 29.34
CA THR A 291 8.94 7.85 29.74
C THR A 291 8.80 7.84 31.27
N GLU A 292 9.90 7.69 32.01
CA GLU A 292 9.88 7.67 33.48
C GLU A 292 9.40 8.98 34.10
N ARG A 293 9.60 10.10 33.39
CA ARG A 293 9.11 11.42 33.78
C ARG A 293 7.63 11.65 33.43
N SER A 294 7.01 10.72 32.70
CA SER A 294 5.60 10.83 32.32
C SER A 294 4.69 10.65 33.54
N PRO A 295 3.60 11.43 33.66
CA PRO A 295 2.60 11.22 34.71
C PRO A 295 1.91 9.85 34.61
N HIS A 296 1.96 9.20 33.44
CA HIS A 296 1.35 7.89 33.20
C HIS A 296 2.29 6.71 33.47
N TYR A 297 3.53 6.96 33.90
CA TYR A 297 4.52 5.90 34.07
C TYR A 297 4.09 4.85 35.10
N HIS A 298 3.56 5.28 36.25
CA HIS A 298 3.09 4.37 37.29
C HIS A 298 1.95 3.46 36.79
N ASP A 299 0.98 4.03 36.07
CA ASP A 299 -0.13 3.28 35.50
C ASP A 299 0.34 2.27 34.43
N MET A 300 1.35 2.65 33.62
CA MET A 300 1.96 1.77 32.62
C MET A 300 2.69 0.59 33.27
N ILE A 301 3.46 0.84 34.34
CA ILE A 301 4.15 -0.22 35.08
C ILE A 301 3.15 -1.17 35.73
N LYS A 302 2.13 -0.63 36.40
CA LYS A 302 1.06 -1.43 37.01
C LYS A 302 0.34 -2.28 35.96
N ALA A 303 0.00 -1.70 34.80
CA ALA A 303 -0.63 -2.44 33.72
C ALA A 303 0.28 -3.56 33.16
N GLU A 304 1.59 -3.34 33.12
CA GLU A 304 2.56 -4.37 32.69
C GLU A 304 2.64 -5.51 33.70
N GLU A 305 2.65 -5.20 35.00
CA GLU A 305 2.60 -6.18 36.09
C GLU A 305 1.30 -6.99 36.06
N ASP A 306 0.16 -6.34 35.90
CA ASP A 306 -1.14 -6.99 35.78
C ASP A 306 -1.18 -7.93 34.56
N ALA A 307 -0.62 -7.52 33.42
CA ALA A 307 -0.55 -8.34 32.22
C ALA A 307 0.40 -9.56 32.39
N LYS A 308 1.49 -9.40 33.16
CA LYS A 308 2.41 -10.48 33.55
C LYS A 308 1.72 -11.51 34.45
N ILE A 309 1.05 -11.05 35.51
CA ILE A 309 0.35 -11.90 36.47
C ILE A 309 -0.74 -12.72 35.76
N ASN A 310 -1.50 -12.07 34.87
CA ASN A 310 -2.61 -12.71 34.15
C ASN A 310 -2.20 -13.45 32.88
N ARG A 311 -0.90 -13.47 32.53
CA ARG A 311 -0.36 -14.09 31.30
C ARG A 311 -1.09 -13.65 30.03
N CYS A 312 -1.32 -12.34 29.90
CA CYS A 312 -2.04 -11.77 28.74
C CYS A 312 -1.09 -11.48 27.57
N GLY A 313 -1.55 -11.73 26.34
CA GLY A 313 -0.85 -11.38 25.11
C GLY A 313 0.59 -11.89 25.08
N LEU A 314 1.56 -10.99 24.89
CA LEU A 314 3.00 -11.29 24.88
C LEU A 314 3.45 -12.10 26.12
N TRP A 315 2.85 -11.86 27.28
CA TRP A 315 3.18 -12.54 28.55
C TRP A 315 2.63 -13.95 28.66
N SER A 316 1.84 -14.42 27.68
CA SER A 316 1.40 -15.82 27.61
C SER A 316 2.50 -16.76 27.09
N SER A 317 3.57 -16.21 26.49
CA SER A 317 4.67 -16.98 25.92
C SER A 317 5.86 -17.04 26.88
N ASP A 318 6.15 -18.23 27.42
CA ASP A 318 7.30 -18.44 28.31
C ASP A 318 8.65 -18.15 27.62
N GLN A 319 8.71 -18.26 26.29
CA GLN A 319 9.90 -17.89 25.51
C GLN A 319 10.12 -16.37 25.51
N PHE A 320 9.05 -15.60 25.28
CA PHE A 320 9.11 -14.14 25.30
C PHE A 320 9.50 -13.61 26.68
N VAL A 321 8.95 -14.18 27.76
CA VAL A 321 9.27 -13.78 29.14
C VAL A 321 10.77 -13.91 29.40
N LYS A 322 11.39 -15.03 29.02
CA LYS A 322 12.83 -15.27 29.20
C LYS A 322 13.70 -14.32 28.38
N GLU A 323 13.35 -14.10 27.11
CA GLU A 323 14.07 -13.18 26.22
C GLU A 323 14.00 -11.74 26.74
N TRP A 324 12.82 -11.32 27.20
CA TRP A 324 12.59 -9.98 27.75
C TRP A 324 13.31 -9.76 29.09
N GLU A 325 13.26 -10.73 30.01
CA GLU A 325 14.00 -10.66 31.28
C GLU A 325 15.51 -10.54 31.06
N ALA A 326 16.05 -11.27 30.06
CA ALA A 326 17.46 -11.16 29.67
C ALA A 326 17.82 -9.77 29.08
N GLU A 327 16.93 -9.18 28.27
CA GLU A 327 17.13 -7.84 27.71
C GLU A 327 17.10 -6.74 28.79
N VAL A 328 16.22 -6.88 29.78
CA VAL A 328 16.16 -5.96 30.94
C VAL A 328 17.41 -6.07 31.81
N GLN A 329 17.92 -7.29 32.01
CA GLN A 329 19.14 -7.54 32.78
C GLN A 329 20.41 -7.03 32.07
N ASN A 330 20.45 -7.04 30.74
CA ASN A 330 21.57 -6.51 29.97
C ASN A 330 21.59 -4.97 29.93
N ASN A 331 20.44 -4.32 30.03
CA ASN A 331 20.34 -2.86 30.05
C ASN A 331 20.60 -2.24 31.45
N SER A 332 20.75 -3.06 32.49
CA SER A 332 21.04 -2.61 33.86
C SER A 332 22.54 -2.65 34.24
N ASP A 333 23.43 -3.12 33.37
CA ASP A 333 24.89 -3.14 33.58
C ASP A 333 25.61 -1.97 32.85
N PRO A 334 26.17 -0.97 33.56
CA PRO A 334 26.76 0.23 32.92
C PRO A 334 28.18 0.04 32.34
N THR A 335 28.75 -1.18 32.33
CA THR A 335 30.20 -1.38 32.15
C THR A 335 30.64 -2.03 30.83
N ALA A 336 29.75 -2.24 29.85
CA ALA A 336 30.09 -2.98 28.62
C ALA A 336 30.06 -2.14 27.32
N LEU A 337 30.55 -0.89 27.36
CA LEU A 337 30.79 -0.08 26.16
C LEU A 337 32.25 0.39 26.10
N SER A 338 33.14 -0.53 25.72
CA SER A 338 34.45 -0.18 25.14
C SER A 338 34.88 -1.26 24.15
N GLY A 339 34.94 -0.90 22.87
CA GLY A 339 35.74 -1.61 21.87
C GLY A 339 34.98 -2.23 20.71
N ALA A 340 34.56 -1.40 19.75
CA ALA A 340 34.61 -1.68 18.31
C ALA A 340 34.17 -0.41 17.55
N ASP A 341 35.07 0.55 17.46
CA ASP A 341 35.02 1.61 16.45
C ASP A 341 35.92 1.15 15.31
N ASP A 342 35.31 0.76 14.18
CA ASP A 342 35.99 0.81 12.88
C ASP A 342 34.97 1.01 11.76
N GLY A 343 34.96 2.24 11.22
CA GLY A 343 34.98 2.45 9.78
C GLY A 343 33.68 2.27 8.99
N SER A 344 32.76 3.24 9.08
CA SER A 344 32.11 3.79 7.86
C SER A 344 31.38 5.10 8.17
N LEU A 345 32.15 6.18 8.23
CA LEU A 345 31.70 7.47 7.70
C LEU A 345 32.08 7.52 6.22
N ILE A 346 31.08 7.52 5.33
CA ILE A 346 31.13 8.34 4.11
C ILE A 346 29.77 9.03 3.94
N PRO A 347 29.74 10.37 3.77
CA PRO A 347 28.54 11.19 3.62
C PRO A 347 28.17 11.33 2.14
N LEU A 348 26.88 11.42 1.81
CA LEU A 348 26.43 12.03 0.55
C LEU A 348 25.07 12.71 0.73
N THR A 349 25.15 14.03 0.94
CA THR A 349 24.31 15.01 0.27
C THR A 349 24.36 14.76 -1.24
N GLY A 350 23.20 14.56 -1.89
CA GLY A 350 23.10 14.51 -3.35
C GLY A 350 21.84 13.80 -3.85
N PHE A 351 20.82 14.60 -4.19
CA PHE A 351 19.63 14.31 -5.02
C PHE A 351 18.65 13.24 -4.48
N SER A 352 17.38 13.49 -4.11
CA SER A 352 16.40 14.52 -4.48
C SER A 352 16.58 15.02 -5.91
N GLU A 353 16.29 14.14 -6.86
CA GLU A 353 15.95 14.52 -8.22
C GLU A 353 15.40 13.27 -8.89
N TYR A 354 14.11 13.05 -8.72
CA TYR A 354 13.33 12.26 -9.66
C TYR A 354 12.46 13.30 -10.39
N LEU A 355 12.57 13.35 -11.71
CA LEU A 355 11.73 14.19 -12.56
C LEU A 355 10.41 13.46 -12.74
N ASP A 356 9.42 14.11 -12.18
CA ASP A 356 8.14 13.57 -11.79
C ASP A 356 7.12 14.07 -12.85
N ASP A 357 7.26 15.34 -13.28
CA ASP A 357 6.59 15.92 -14.45
C ASP A 357 7.57 16.19 -15.63
N LEU A 358 7.55 15.31 -16.63
CA LEU A 358 8.34 15.47 -17.87
C LEU A 358 7.68 16.40 -18.90
N SER A 359 6.45 16.87 -18.63
CA SER A 359 5.75 17.78 -19.54
C SER A 359 6.29 19.22 -19.51
N GLU A 360 7.13 19.56 -18.51
CA GLU A 360 7.86 20.83 -18.41
C GLU A 360 9.18 20.85 -19.20
N LEU A 361 9.61 19.72 -19.76
CA LEU A 361 10.67 19.71 -20.76
C LEU A 361 10.11 20.35 -22.04
N GLN A 362 10.27 21.67 -22.16
CA GLN A 362 10.05 22.42 -23.39
C GLN A 362 11.00 21.90 -24.49
N LEU A 363 10.67 20.77 -25.08
CA LEU A 363 11.25 20.27 -26.31
C LEU A 363 10.42 20.85 -27.45
N ASN A 364 10.53 22.17 -27.63
CA ASN A 364 9.97 22.82 -28.79
C ASN A 364 10.66 22.24 -30.04
N GLU A 365 9.88 21.59 -30.88
CA GLU A 365 10.16 21.50 -32.31
C GLU A 365 10.21 22.93 -32.87
N ASN A 366 11.39 23.53 -32.87
CA ASN A 366 11.71 24.58 -33.82
C ASN A 366 12.69 23.99 -34.82
N SER A 367 12.15 23.68 -36.01
CA SER A 367 12.92 23.72 -37.25
C SER A 367 13.73 25.02 -37.29
N ASP A 368 15.01 24.89 -37.66
CA ASP A 368 16.00 25.95 -37.90
C ASP A 368 16.70 26.54 -36.67
N SER A 369 17.71 25.83 -36.15
CA SER A 369 19.08 26.35 -36.08
C SER A 369 20.11 25.23 -35.85
N THR A 370 21.10 25.18 -36.73
CA THR A 370 22.21 24.23 -36.80
C THR A 370 22.99 24.12 -35.48
N THR A 371 22.65 23.15 -34.64
CA THR A 371 23.61 22.51 -33.75
C THR A 371 23.59 21.02 -34.05
N VAL A 372 24.60 20.58 -34.80
CA VAL A 372 24.91 19.17 -34.98
C VAL A 372 25.30 18.62 -33.60
N ILE A 373 24.31 18.15 -32.85
CA ILE A 373 24.55 17.26 -31.73
C ILE A 373 24.80 15.90 -32.39
N ASN A 374 26.08 15.49 -32.42
CA ASN A 374 26.51 14.20 -32.93
C ASN A 374 25.63 13.08 -32.33
N ASN A 375 24.87 12.41 -33.19
CA ASN A 375 24.07 11.22 -32.89
C ASN A 375 24.94 9.97 -32.62
N ASP A 376 26.26 10.13 -32.46
CA ASP A 376 27.24 9.04 -32.53
C ASP A 376 27.42 8.25 -31.22
N ASN A 377 26.54 8.40 -30.23
CA ASN A 377 26.61 7.61 -29.00
C ASN A 377 25.27 7.04 -28.51
N ILE A 378 24.26 6.91 -29.39
CA ILE A 378 23.11 6.05 -29.07
C ILE A 378 23.56 4.61 -29.31
N LYS A 379 23.88 3.87 -28.25
CA LYS A 379 24.09 2.42 -28.36
C LYS A 379 22.85 1.82 -29.03
N GLN A 380 23.04 1.27 -30.23
CA GLN A 380 22.00 0.53 -30.94
C GLN A 380 21.47 -0.56 -30.00
N LEU A 381 20.17 -0.51 -29.68
CA LEU A 381 19.53 -1.44 -28.76
C LEU A 381 19.66 -2.87 -29.31
N SER A 382 20.29 -3.76 -28.53
CA SER A 382 20.44 -5.17 -28.90
C SER A 382 19.14 -5.91 -28.59
N TRP A 383 18.34 -6.17 -29.60
CA TRP A 383 17.11 -6.96 -29.46
C TRP A 383 17.44 -8.45 -29.39
N LYS A 384 16.92 -9.12 -28.37
CA LYS A 384 17.06 -10.57 -28.19
C LYS A 384 15.68 -11.22 -28.15
N PRO A 385 15.46 -12.33 -28.87
CA PRO A 385 14.22 -13.09 -28.76
C PRO A 385 14.14 -13.76 -27.39
N VAL A 386 13.01 -13.57 -26.71
CA VAL A 386 12.75 -14.12 -25.37
C VAL A 386 11.33 -14.67 -25.27
N GLN A 387 11.12 -15.53 -24.28
CA GLN A 387 9.81 -15.99 -23.85
C GLN A 387 9.61 -15.63 -22.38
N ILE A 388 8.46 -15.06 -22.04
CA ILE A 388 8.11 -14.73 -20.66
C ILE A 388 7.55 -15.98 -19.99
N THR A 389 8.09 -16.33 -18.83
CA THR A 389 7.72 -17.56 -18.11
C THR A 389 6.86 -17.31 -16.88
N GLY A 390 6.81 -16.06 -16.38
CA GLY A 390 5.92 -15.69 -15.29
C GLY A 390 6.16 -14.29 -14.75
N ILE A 391 5.26 -13.84 -13.86
CA ILE A 391 5.40 -12.58 -13.13
C ILE A 391 6.26 -12.80 -11.89
N SER A 392 7.22 -11.91 -11.66
CA SER A 392 8.01 -11.88 -10.43
C SER A 392 7.30 -11.04 -9.39
N ARG A 393 6.99 -11.65 -8.24
CA ARG A 393 6.33 -10.99 -7.10
C ARG A 393 7.26 -10.99 -5.90
N PRO A 394 8.18 -10.03 -5.80
CA PRO A 394 9.07 -9.94 -4.64
C PRO A 394 8.25 -9.71 -3.37
N ALA A 395 8.64 -10.36 -2.26
CA ALA A 395 7.87 -10.39 -1.01
C ALA A 395 7.61 -9.00 -0.39
N SER A 396 8.45 -8.00 -0.68
CA SER A 396 8.28 -6.61 -0.22
C SER A 396 7.41 -5.74 -1.13
N GLY A 397 6.93 -6.28 -2.26
CA GLY A 397 6.30 -5.52 -3.34
C GLY A 397 7.31 -4.71 -4.16
N SER A 398 7.10 -4.66 -5.48
CA SER A 398 7.93 -3.88 -6.44
C SER A 398 7.14 -2.73 -7.02
N GLN A 399 7.67 -1.52 -7.12
CA GLN A 399 6.99 -0.43 -7.83
C GLN A 399 6.99 -0.68 -9.34
N GLY A 400 8.01 -1.35 -9.87
CA GLY A 400 8.06 -1.76 -11.27
C GLY A 400 7.30 -3.06 -11.55
N LEU A 401 6.84 -3.24 -12.79
CA LEU A 401 6.29 -4.50 -13.28
C LEU A 401 7.45 -5.46 -13.58
N ARG A 402 7.70 -6.42 -12.66
CA ARG A 402 8.78 -7.41 -12.77
C ARG A 402 8.29 -8.75 -13.32
N PHE A 403 9.11 -9.41 -14.11
CA PHE A 403 8.79 -10.69 -14.74
C PHE A 403 10.05 -11.53 -14.99
N TYR A 404 9.86 -12.82 -15.18
CA TYR A 404 10.90 -13.76 -15.58
C TYR A 404 10.83 -14.03 -17.08
N ALA A 405 12.00 -14.06 -17.72
CA ALA A 405 12.13 -14.40 -19.13
C ALA A 405 13.31 -15.34 -19.39
N GLN A 406 13.15 -16.18 -20.40
CA GLN A 406 14.16 -17.06 -20.95
C GLN A 406 14.59 -16.51 -22.32
N HIS A 407 15.89 -16.56 -22.63
CA HIS A 407 16.37 -16.22 -23.96
C HIS A 407 16.23 -17.42 -24.90
N LEU A 408 15.72 -17.21 -26.11
CA LEU A 408 15.58 -18.29 -27.09
C LEU A 408 16.93 -18.87 -27.52
N SER A 409 18.02 -18.09 -27.41
CA SER A 409 19.40 -18.58 -27.60
C SER A 409 19.77 -19.71 -26.64
N ASP A 410 19.14 -19.75 -25.47
CA ASP A 410 19.47 -20.65 -24.39
C ASP A 410 18.56 -21.91 -24.40
N ALA A 411 17.66 -22.03 -25.39
CA ALA A 411 16.70 -23.14 -25.51
C ALA A 411 17.40 -24.52 -25.57
N CYS A 412 18.53 -24.64 -26.26
CA CYS A 412 19.30 -25.89 -26.29
C CYS A 412 19.84 -26.27 -24.90
N THR A 413 20.22 -25.28 -24.09
CA THR A 413 20.66 -25.49 -22.71
C THR A 413 19.52 -26.01 -21.84
N LEU A 414 18.31 -25.47 -21.98
CA LEU A 414 17.11 -25.96 -21.29
C LEU A 414 16.79 -27.41 -21.67
N VAL A 415 16.84 -27.74 -22.96
CA VAL A 415 16.67 -29.12 -23.45
C VAL A 415 17.72 -30.05 -22.84
N LYS A 416 18.99 -29.61 -22.79
CA LYS A 416 20.08 -30.38 -22.17
C LYS A 416 19.86 -30.58 -20.67
N ILE A 417 19.45 -29.55 -19.93
CA ILE A 417 19.11 -29.65 -18.50
C ILE A 417 17.98 -30.67 -18.29
N SER A 418 16.90 -30.55 -19.07
CA SER A 418 15.74 -31.44 -19.00
C SER A 418 16.13 -32.90 -19.29
N GLN A 419 16.91 -33.14 -20.35
CA GLN A 419 17.42 -34.48 -20.67
C GLN A 419 18.31 -35.04 -19.56
N MET A 420 19.25 -34.24 -19.03
CA MET A 420 20.16 -34.69 -17.97
C MET A 420 19.42 -35.03 -16.68
N LEU A 421 18.37 -34.27 -16.34
CA LEU A 421 17.55 -34.54 -15.16
C LEU A 421 16.64 -35.75 -15.37
N ASN A 422 15.91 -35.80 -16.48
CA ASN A 422 14.83 -36.78 -16.65
C ASN A 422 15.27 -38.11 -17.30
N SER A 423 16.53 -38.23 -17.74
CA SER A 423 17.10 -39.50 -18.22
C SER A 423 17.67 -40.39 -17.11
N GLN A 424 17.82 -39.86 -15.90
CA GLN A 424 18.37 -40.57 -14.75
C GLN A 424 17.27 -40.85 -13.74
N SER A 425 17.27 -42.06 -13.17
CA SER A 425 16.45 -42.36 -12.00
C SER A 425 17.13 -41.77 -10.76
N PHE A 426 16.55 -40.72 -10.17
CA PHE A 426 17.06 -40.18 -8.91
C PHE A 426 16.72 -41.12 -7.74
N PRO A 427 17.66 -41.37 -6.82
CA PRO A 427 17.36 -42.12 -5.61
C PRO A 427 16.34 -41.36 -4.76
N SER A 428 15.51 -42.11 -4.04
CA SER A 428 14.62 -41.62 -2.99
C SER A 428 15.34 -40.64 -2.06
N PHE A 429 14.67 -39.54 -1.70
CA PHE A 429 15.14 -38.51 -0.77
C PHE A 429 16.03 -39.12 0.35
N PRO A 430 17.32 -38.74 0.45
CA PRO A 430 18.19 -39.29 1.46
C PRO A 430 17.63 -38.96 2.84
N SER A 431 17.62 -39.92 3.77
CA SER A 431 17.11 -39.73 5.14
C SER A 431 17.77 -38.57 5.90
N GLU A 432 18.95 -38.11 5.44
CA GLU A 432 19.72 -37.01 6.01
C GLU A 432 19.64 -35.69 5.21
N TYR A 433 18.83 -35.62 4.15
CA TYR A 433 18.69 -34.38 3.39
C TYR A 433 17.68 -33.45 4.08
N TYR A 434 18.15 -32.26 4.47
CA TYR A 434 17.30 -31.23 5.07
C TYR A 434 17.32 -29.99 4.16
N PRO A 435 16.23 -29.71 3.41
CA PRO A 435 16.17 -28.55 2.52
C PRO A 435 16.25 -27.25 3.31
N LYS A 436 17.32 -26.49 3.09
CA LYS A 436 17.59 -25.21 3.76
C LYS A 436 17.26 -24.06 2.82
N LYS A 437 16.74 -22.95 3.36
CA LYS A 437 16.51 -21.74 2.56
C LYS A 437 17.80 -21.34 1.82
N GLY A 438 17.68 -21.13 0.52
CA GLY A 438 18.78 -20.78 -0.39
C GLY A 438 19.49 -21.97 -1.03
N SER A 439 19.32 -23.21 -0.54
CA SER A 439 19.99 -24.38 -1.13
C SER A 439 19.41 -24.73 -2.51
N LEU A 440 20.29 -25.13 -3.42
CA LEU A 440 19.90 -25.69 -4.72
C LEU A 440 19.45 -27.14 -4.54
N CYS A 441 18.39 -27.50 -5.25
CA CYS A 441 17.81 -28.83 -5.25
C CYS A 441 17.26 -29.17 -6.63
N ILE A 442 16.74 -30.38 -6.78
CA ILE A 442 15.85 -30.73 -7.88
C ILE A 442 14.48 -31.03 -7.30
N ALA A 443 13.44 -30.61 -8.01
CA ALA A 443 12.06 -30.81 -7.62
C ALA A 443 11.26 -31.36 -8.80
N CYS A 444 10.36 -32.29 -8.52
CA CYS A 444 9.42 -32.84 -9.48
C CYS A 444 8.17 -31.96 -9.55
N PHE A 445 7.93 -31.32 -10.68
CA PHE A 445 6.80 -30.41 -10.86
C PHE A 445 5.49 -31.21 -10.99
N SER A 446 4.46 -30.86 -10.21
CA SER A 446 3.23 -31.67 -10.13
C SER A 446 2.45 -31.76 -11.44
N LEU A 447 2.56 -30.74 -12.29
CA LEU A 447 1.73 -30.63 -13.50
C LEU A 447 2.15 -31.63 -14.59
N ASP A 448 3.45 -31.89 -14.73
CA ASP A 448 4.03 -32.73 -15.79
C ASP A 448 4.85 -33.92 -15.27
N ASN A 449 5.02 -34.02 -13.95
CA ASN A 449 5.83 -35.04 -13.27
C ASN A 449 7.29 -35.11 -13.77
N CYS A 450 7.83 -33.99 -14.23
CA CYS A 450 9.22 -33.88 -14.65
C CYS A 450 10.09 -33.24 -13.56
N TRP A 451 11.36 -33.62 -13.52
CA TRP A 451 12.37 -33.06 -12.63
C TRP A 451 12.98 -31.79 -13.21
N TYR A 452 13.09 -30.78 -12.36
CA TYR A 452 13.62 -29.46 -12.68
C TYR A 452 14.61 -29.00 -11.63
N ARG A 453 15.55 -28.13 -12.02
CA ARG A 453 16.42 -27.46 -11.05
C ARG A 453 15.63 -26.41 -10.29
N ALA A 454 15.81 -26.40 -8.98
CA ALA A 454 15.07 -25.52 -8.10
C ALA A 454 15.94 -24.97 -6.98
N ARG A 455 15.43 -23.96 -6.30
CA ARG A 455 16.03 -23.37 -5.10
C ARG A 455 14.98 -23.30 -4.02
N VAL A 456 15.35 -23.71 -2.81
CA VAL A 456 14.46 -23.60 -1.66
C VAL A 456 14.33 -22.12 -1.28
N ILE A 457 13.13 -21.55 -1.39
CA ILE A 457 12.86 -20.15 -1.03
C ILE A 457 12.25 -20.01 0.37
N ARG A 458 11.49 -21.03 0.81
CA ARG A 458 10.93 -21.16 2.15
C ARG A 458 11.01 -22.62 2.59
N SER A 459 11.33 -22.86 3.86
CA SER A 459 11.38 -24.20 4.45
C SER A 459 10.65 -24.17 5.78
N SER A 460 9.76 -25.11 6.00
CA SER A 460 9.02 -25.32 7.25
C SER A 460 9.00 -26.81 7.59
N PRO A 461 8.65 -27.21 8.82
CA PRO A 461 8.57 -28.62 9.19
C PRO A 461 7.54 -29.43 8.38
N LYS A 462 6.51 -28.77 7.84
CA LYS A 462 5.40 -29.43 7.14
C LYS A 462 5.52 -29.36 5.62
N SER A 463 6.23 -28.38 5.08
CA SER A 463 6.36 -28.17 3.64
C SER A 463 7.53 -27.26 3.29
N VAL A 464 7.97 -27.34 2.05
CA VAL A 464 9.02 -26.53 1.46
C VAL A 464 8.46 -25.84 0.22
N THR A 465 8.72 -24.55 0.08
CA THR A 465 8.46 -23.84 -1.17
C THR A 465 9.76 -23.77 -1.97
N VAL A 466 9.72 -24.27 -3.19
CA VAL A 466 10.81 -24.20 -4.16
C VAL A 466 10.47 -23.21 -5.26
N GLN A 467 11.49 -22.55 -5.81
CA GLN A 467 11.40 -21.80 -7.05
C GLN A 467 12.22 -22.52 -8.12
N PHE A 468 11.62 -22.80 -9.27
CA PHE A 468 12.31 -23.41 -10.40
C PHE A 468 13.25 -22.40 -11.04
N ILE A 469 14.56 -22.58 -10.90
CA ILE A 469 15.56 -21.55 -11.28
C ILE A 469 15.71 -21.37 -12.80
N ASP A 470 15.06 -22.23 -13.56
CA ASP A 470 15.06 -22.18 -15.01
C ASP A 470 13.79 -21.53 -15.56
N PHE A 471 12.69 -21.48 -14.78
CA PHE A 471 11.37 -21.02 -15.24
C PHE A 471 10.76 -19.91 -14.37
N GLY A 472 11.12 -19.80 -13.09
CA GLY A 472 10.69 -18.74 -12.17
C GLY A 472 9.40 -19.00 -11.40
N ASN A 473 8.59 -19.98 -11.80
CA ASN A 473 7.43 -20.42 -11.03
C ASN A 473 7.83 -21.05 -9.70
N GLU A 474 6.93 -20.95 -8.73
CA GLU A 474 7.09 -21.51 -7.39
C GLU A 474 6.13 -22.66 -7.17
N GLU A 475 6.51 -23.60 -6.31
CA GLU A 475 5.65 -24.70 -5.89
C GLU A 475 5.88 -25.02 -4.42
N VAL A 476 4.80 -25.34 -3.71
CA VAL A 476 4.85 -25.86 -2.33
C VAL A 476 4.78 -27.38 -2.40
N ILE A 477 5.78 -28.04 -1.80
CA ILE A 477 5.86 -29.49 -1.68
C ILE A 477 5.66 -29.84 -0.21
N ASP A 478 4.71 -30.73 0.08
CA ASP A 478 4.45 -31.20 1.44
C ASP A 478 5.49 -32.22 1.89
N SER A 479 5.76 -32.30 3.19
CA SER A 479 6.77 -33.19 3.76
C SER A 479 6.49 -34.67 3.49
N ALA A 480 5.22 -35.05 3.29
CA ALA A 480 4.81 -36.38 2.89
C ALA A 480 5.29 -36.77 1.47
N GLU A 481 5.53 -35.78 0.62
CA GLU A 481 5.93 -35.97 -0.79
C GLU A 481 7.44 -35.77 -1.02
N TYR A 482 8.22 -35.44 0.02
CA TYR A 482 9.65 -35.20 -0.13
C TYR A 482 10.38 -36.39 -0.76
N SER A 483 10.01 -37.62 -0.39
CA SER A 483 10.62 -38.86 -0.89
C SER A 483 10.47 -39.05 -2.40
N SER A 484 9.38 -38.57 -2.98
CA SER A 484 9.04 -38.75 -4.40
C SER A 484 9.26 -37.50 -5.25
N ARG A 485 9.31 -36.30 -4.63
CA ARG A 485 9.28 -35.03 -5.37
C ARG A 485 10.44 -34.08 -5.09
N LEU A 486 11.31 -34.39 -4.14
CA LEU A 486 12.42 -33.51 -3.77
C LEU A 486 13.71 -34.32 -3.68
N SER A 487 14.83 -33.76 -4.15
CA SER A 487 16.14 -34.40 -4.03
C SER A 487 17.26 -33.35 -4.08
N PRO A 488 18.45 -33.58 -3.48
CA PRO A 488 19.59 -32.70 -3.67
C PRO A 488 19.96 -32.55 -5.14
N LEU A 489 20.43 -31.38 -5.56
CA LEU A 489 20.96 -31.22 -6.91
C LEU A 489 22.23 -32.08 -7.03
N PRO A 490 22.32 -33.01 -8.00
CA PRO A 490 23.49 -33.85 -8.15
C PRO A 490 24.76 -33.03 -8.41
N SER A 491 25.86 -33.42 -7.77
CA SER A 491 27.17 -32.85 -8.07
C SER A 491 27.53 -33.18 -9.52
N GLY A 492 27.85 -32.17 -10.33
CA GLY A 492 28.15 -32.37 -11.74
C GLY A 492 27.85 -31.16 -12.61
N PRO A 493 27.76 -31.35 -13.95
CA PRO A 493 27.60 -30.24 -14.89
C PRO A 493 26.32 -29.43 -14.66
N LEU A 494 25.25 -30.04 -14.13
CA LEU A 494 23.99 -29.37 -13.81
C LEU A 494 24.14 -28.24 -12.78
N MET A 495 25.08 -28.36 -11.86
CA MET A 495 25.37 -27.33 -10.86
C MET A 495 26.19 -26.16 -11.45
N GLN A 496 26.91 -26.39 -12.55
CA GLN A 496 27.75 -25.39 -13.21
C GLN A 496 26.98 -24.53 -14.22
N LEU A 497 25.84 -25.04 -14.73
CA LEU A 497 25.00 -24.28 -15.66
C LEU A 497 24.33 -23.11 -14.92
N PRO A 498 24.35 -21.88 -15.47
CA PRO A 498 23.67 -20.75 -14.85
C PRO A 498 22.14 -20.98 -14.81
N PRO A 499 21.40 -20.32 -13.91
CA PRO A 499 19.95 -20.25 -13.97
C PRO A 499 19.50 -19.74 -15.34
N GLN A 500 18.55 -20.42 -15.98
CA GLN A 500 18.04 -20.01 -17.30
C GLN A 500 16.97 -18.93 -17.19
N MET A 501 16.31 -18.81 -16.04
CA MET A 501 15.41 -17.68 -15.77
C MET A 501 16.24 -16.42 -15.50
N LYS A 502 15.85 -15.31 -16.12
CA LYS A 502 16.37 -13.98 -15.78
C LYS A 502 15.21 -13.08 -15.41
N GLU A 503 15.36 -12.37 -14.30
CA GLU A 503 14.38 -11.41 -13.83
C GLU A 503 14.63 -10.04 -14.49
N TYR A 504 13.56 -9.42 -14.98
CA TYR A 504 13.57 -8.10 -15.61
C TYR A 504 12.43 -7.26 -15.06
N ARG A 505 12.43 -5.97 -15.41
CA ARG A 505 11.26 -5.09 -15.27
C ARG A 505 10.97 -4.36 -16.57
N LEU A 506 9.74 -3.95 -16.79
CA LEU A 506 9.43 -3.00 -17.87
C LEU A 506 10.12 -1.65 -17.60
N ALA A 507 10.80 -1.12 -18.60
CA ALA A 507 11.40 0.21 -18.56
C ALA A 507 10.33 1.29 -18.60
N PHE A 508 10.52 2.36 -17.84
CA PHE A 508 9.63 3.52 -17.75
C PHE A 508 8.23 3.24 -17.20
N VAL A 509 7.96 2.03 -16.72
CA VAL A 509 6.62 1.62 -16.28
C VAL A 509 6.62 1.37 -14.78
N GLN A 510 5.71 2.05 -14.09
CA GLN A 510 5.41 1.86 -12.68
C GLN A 510 3.98 1.31 -12.52
N LEU A 511 3.85 0.32 -11.63
CA LEU A 511 2.57 -0.23 -11.21
C LEU A 511 1.81 0.78 -10.34
N PRO A 512 0.47 0.81 -10.42
CA PRO A 512 -0.32 1.66 -9.55
C PRO A 512 -0.14 1.29 -8.06
N PRO A 513 -0.26 2.27 -7.14
CA PRO A 513 -0.07 2.04 -5.71
C PRO A 513 -1.20 1.21 -5.09
N ASP A 514 -2.39 1.24 -5.70
CA ASP A 514 -3.54 0.45 -5.25
C ASP A 514 -3.37 -1.03 -5.62
N THR A 515 -3.59 -1.91 -4.63
CA THR A 515 -3.40 -3.36 -4.79
C THR A 515 -4.34 -3.97 -5.83
N SER A 516 -5.58 -3.47 -5.95
CA SER A 516 -6.56 -4.01 -6.91
C SER A 516 -6.19 -3.65 -8.35
N ASP A 517 -5.86 -2.38 -8.60
CA ASP A 517 -5.41 -1.91 -9.90
C ASP A 517 -4.09 -2.58 -10.31
N ARG A 518 -3.22 -2.88 -9.34
CA ARG A 518 -1.95 -3.58 -9.57
C ARG A 518 -2.16 -5.02 -10.05
N VAL A 519 -3.02 -5.79 -9.39
CA VAL A 519 -3.35 -7.16 -9.81
C VAL A 519 -3.95 -7.15 -11.21
N PHE A 520 -4.74 -6.12 -11.54
CA PHE A 520 -5.32 -5.97 -12.87
C PHE A 520 -4.27 -5.66 -13.94
N ALA A 521 -3.33 -4.76 -13.66
CA ALA A 521 -2.21 -4.46 -14.55
C ALA A 521 -1.32 -5.69 -14.80
N GLU A 522 -1.01 -6.46 -13.75
CA GLU A 522 -0.28 -7.73 -13.84
C GLU A 522 -1.02 -8.74 -14.73
N ARG A 523 -2.33 -8.90 -14.56
CA ARG A 523 -3.13 -9.81 -15.39
C ARG A 523 -3.15 -9.40 -16.86
N ALA A 524 -3.36 -8.11 -17.14
CA ALA A 524 -3.34 -7.60 -18.51
C ALA A 524 -1.98 -7.78 -19.18
N PHE A 525 -0.88 -7.61 -18.43
CA PHE A 525 0.45 -7.95 -18.91
C PHE A 525 0.58 -9.43 -19.25
N CYS A 526 0.11 -10.35 -18.39
CA CYS A 526 0.09 -11.78 -18.69
C CYS A 526 -0.64 -12.07 -20.00
N ASP A 527 -1.87 -11.59 -20.17
CA ASP A 527 -2.68 -11.85 -21.37
C ASP A 527 -1.98 -11.37 -22.67
N LEU A 528 -1.17 -10.30 -22.57
CA LEU A 528 -0.41 -9.77 -23.70
C LEU A 528 0.82 -10.60 -24.05
N VAL A 529 1.48 -11.23 -23.08
CA VAL A 529 2.79 -11.91 -23.28
C VAL A 529 2.73 -13.44 -23.23
N GLU A 530 1.66 -14.01 -22.66
CA GLU A 530 1.52 -15.45 -22.49
C GLU A 530 1.52 -16.17 -23.85
N ASN A 531 2.27 -17.27 -23.92
CA ASN A 531 2.44 -18.11 -25.11
C ASN A 531 2.92 -17.37 -26.38
N LYS A 532 3.68 -16.27 -26.21
CA LYS A 532 4.22 -15.47 -27.31
C LYS A 532 5.73 -15.34 -27.23
N GLU A 533 6.38 -15.32 -28.39
CA GLU A 533 7.78 -14.94 -28.52
C GLU A 533 7.87 -13.42 -28.64
N LEU A 534 8.67 -12.79 -27.76
CA LEU A 534 8.87 -11.35 -27.76
C LEU A 534 10.31 -11.00 -28.08
N ARG A 535 10.53 -9.75 -28.50
CA ARG A 535 11.86 -9.16 -28.58
C ARG A 535 12.08 -8.29 -27.34
N LEU A 536 13.14 -8.60 -26.60
CA LEU A 536 13.55 -7.85 -25.42
C LEU A 536 14.81 -7.06 -25.72
N ALA A 537 14.81 -5.78 -25.39
CA ALA A 537 15.99 -4.94 -25.41
C ALA A 537 16.22 -4.31 -24.03
N VAL A 538 17.43 -4.44 -23.50
CA VAL A 538 17.81 -3.84 -22.21
C VAL A 538 18.04 -2.34 -22.41
N GLN A 539 17.29 -1.53 -21.68
CA GLN A 539 17.45 -0.08 -21.63
C GLN A 539 18.44 0.31 -20.53
N TYR A 540 18.31 -0.32 -19.35
CA TYR A 540 19.20 -0.09 -18.22
C TYR A 540 19.53 -1.39 -17.50
N GLU A 541 20.79 -1.57 -17.11
CA GLU A 541 21.26 -2.80 -16.44
C GLU A 541 20.87 -2.89 -14.97
N SER A 542 20.86 -1.76 -14.24
CA SER A 542 20.67 -1.79 -12.78
C SER A 542 20.12 -0.47 -12.27
N VAL A 543 18.81 -0.25 -12.50
CA VAL A 543 18.11 0.98 -12.08
C VAL A 543 16.82 0.61 -11.34
N PRO A 544 16.65 1.06 -10.07
CA PRO A 544 15.42 0.84 -9.32
C PRO A 544 14.23 1.58 -9.96
N CYS A 545 13.02 1.07 -9.75
CA CYS A 545 11.81 1.75 -10.20
C CYS A 545 11.37 2.79 -9.17
N GLY A 546 11.37 4.08 -9.53
CA GLY A 546 11.16 5.16 -8.56
C GLY A 546 12.07 4.99 -7.33
N ASN A 547 11.52 5.17 -6.12
CA ASN A 547 12.25 5.11 -4.85
C ASN A 547 12.29 3.70 -4.20
N GLU A 548 12.18 2.64 -5.00
CA GLU A 548 12.15 1.26 -4.50
C GLU A 548 13.53 0.81 -3.95
N SER A 549 13.53 0.18 -2.77
CA SER A 549 14.74 -0.31 -2.09
C SER A 549 15.07 -1.78 -2.41
N LEU A 550 14.33 -2.44 -3.29
CA LEU A 550 14.61 -3.79 -3.75
C LEU A 550 15.85 -3.83 -4.64
N LYS A 551 16.51 -4.99 -4.70
CA LYS A 551 17.61 -5.24 -5.64
C LYS A 551 17.17 -4.85 -7.07
N PRO A 552 17.87 -3.92 -7.73
CA PRO A 552 17.53 -3.49 -9.07
C PRO A 552 17.76 -4.64 -10.06
N VAL A 553 16.82 -4.79 -10.98
CA VAL A 553 16.89 -5.72 -12.11
C VAL A 553 16.96 -4.92 -13.41
N PRO A 554 17.47 -5.49 -14.51
CA PRO A 554 17.54 -4.76 -15.76
C PRO A 554 16.15 -4.32 -16.24
N ALA A 555 16.05 -3.06 -16.63
CA ALA A 555 14.86 -2.45 -17.19
C ALA A 555 14.87 -2.62 -18.71
N VAL A 556 13.78 -3.13 -19.27
CA VAL A 556 13.74 -3.57 -20.66
C VAL A 556 12.50 -3.08 -21.40
N THR A 557 12.61 -2.97 -22.72
CA THR A 557 11.48 -2.80 -23.63
C THR A 557 11.12 -4.16 -24.21
N LEU A 558 9.82 -4.46 -24.28
CA LEU A 558 9.28 -5.66 -24.91
C LEU A 558 8.46 -5.28 -26.15
N LEU A 559 8.80 -5.91 -27.27
CA LEU A 559 8.02 -5.83 -28.50
C LEU A 559 7.46 -7.21 -28.84
N LEU A 560 6.18 -7.26 -29.14
CA LEU A 560 5.51 -8.42 -29.71
C LEU A 560 5.55 -8.31 -31.24
N PRO A 561 6.27 -9.20 -31.95
CA PRO A 561 6.31 -9.16 -33.40
C PRO A 561 4.93 -9.48 -33.99
N VAL A 562 4.39 -8.59 -34.80
CA VAL A 562 3.19 -8.87 -35.59
C VAL A 562 3.65 -9.42 -36.94
N ALA A 563 3.37 -10.70 -37.19
CA ALA A 563 3.77 -11.35 -38.41
C ALA A 563 2.97 -10.82 -39.61
N ASP A 564 3.51 -9.84 -40.32
CA ASP A 564 3.17 -9.64 -41.72
C ASP A 564 3.99 -10.61 -42.57
N LEU A 565 3.30 -11.31 -43.48
CA LEU A 565 3.95 -12.17 -44.46
C LEU A 565 5.03 -11.38 -45.21
N LYS A 566 6.27 -11.86 -45.09
CA LYS A 566 7.48 -11.50 -45.85
C LYS A 566 8.16 -10.20 -45.40
N THR A 567 9.27 -10.32 -44.67
CA THR A 567 10.62 -9.95 -45.11
C THR A 567 11.62 -10.41 -44.04
N SER A 568 12.51 -11.33 -44.42
CA SER A 568 13.63 -11.77 -43.58
C SER A 568 14.73 -10.71 -43.60
N GLY A 569 15.22 -10.32 -42.43
CA GLY A 569 16.53 -9.70 -42.27
C GLY A 569 16.49 -8.23 -41.84
N SER A 570 16.60 -8.03 -40.52
CA SER A 570 16.96 -6.80 -39.80
C SER A 570 15.86 -5.76 -39.47
N SER A 571 15.93 -5.35 -38.20
CA SER A 571 15.53 -4.07 -37.60
C SER A 571 14.05 -3.66 -37.66
N VAL A 572 13.31 -4.02 -36.59
CA VAL A 572 12.05 -3.44 -36.12
C VAL A 572 10.99 -3.26 -37.21
N CYS A 573 10.01 -4.16 -37.24
CA CYS A 573 8.87 -3.99 -38.14
C CYS A 573 8.00 -2.82 -37.63
N PRO A 574 7.44 -1.97 -38.51
CA PRO A 574 6.58 -0.85 -38.10
C PRO A 574 5.32 -1.28 -37.31
N ASN A 575 4.95 -2.56 -37.40
CA ASN A 575 3.75 -3.13 -36.81
C ASN A 575 3.99 -3.91 -35.50
N ASP A 576 5.23 -3.95 -34.99
CA ASP A 576 5.50 -4.63 -33.70
C ASP A 576 4.75 -3.90 -32.56
N ILE A 577 4.03 -4.65 -31.73
CA ILE A 577 3.26 -4.08 -30.62
C ILE A 577 4.18 -3.87 -29.42
N ASP A 578 4.33 -2.62 -28.99
CA ASP A 578 5.03 -2.30 -27.75
C ASP A 578 4.13 -2.57 -26.54
N ILE A 579 4.58 -3.50 -25.69
CA ILE A 579 3.79 -3.95 -24.54
C ILE A 579 3.62 -2.82 -23.51
N SER A 580 4.68 -2.05 -23.25
CA SER A 580 4.62 -0.95 -22.28
C SER A 580 3.68 0.15 -22.79
N GLU A 581 3.74 0.49 -24.07
CA GLU A 581 2.83 1.46 -24.71
C GLU A 581 1.37 0.99 -24.64
N SER A 582 1.11 -0.28 -24.90
CA SER A 582 -0.23 -0.87 -24.80
C SER A 582 -0.79 -0.77 -23.38
N LEU A 583 0.01 -1.06 -22.35
CA LEU A 583 -0.41 -0.93 -20.95
C LEU A 583 -0.65 0.54 -20.54
N LEU A 584 0.21 1.45 -21.01
CA LEU A 584 0.11 2.89 -20.74
C LEU A 584 -1.11 3.53 -21.43
N SER A 585 -1.35 3.21 -22.71
CA SER A 585 -2.48 3.74 -23.49
C SER A 585 -3.85 3.24 -23.01
N ASN A 586 -3.87 2.07 -22.37
CA ASN A 586 -5.03 1.57 -21.64
C ASN A 586 -5.15 2.14 -20.22
N GLY A 587 -4.17 2.90 -19.73
CA GLY A 587 -4.19 3.46 -18.37
C GLY A 587 -4.11 2.41 -17.26
N LEU A 588 -3.47 1.27 -17.51
CA LEU A 588 -3.31 0.19 -16.52
C LEU A 588 -2.10 0.44 -15.61
N VAL A 589 -1.11 1.15 -16.14
CA VAL A 589 0.15 1.52 -15.50
C VAL A 589 0.43 2.99 -15.75
N CYS A 590 1.39 3.54 -15.04
CA CYS A 590 1.86 4.91 -15.25
C CYS A 590 3.34 4.94 -15.58
N VAL A 591 3.78 6.04 -16.18
CA VAL A 591 5.20 6.29 -16.42
C VAL A 591 5.90 6.45 -15.07
N GLU A 592 6.99 5.73 -14.86
CA GLU A 592 7.79 5.84 -13.64
C GLU A 592 8.46 7.22 -13.58
N PRO A 593 8.66 7.79 -12.37
CA PRO A 593 9.46 8.97 -12.23
C PRO A 593 10.92 8.67 -12.60
N ILE A 594 11.57 9.55 -13.37
CA ILE A 594 12.88 9.27 -13.97
C ILE A 594 13.95 10.09 -13.29
N GLN A 595 15.04 9.43 -12.85
CA GLN A 595 16.22 10.16 -12.37
C GLN A 595 16.83 10.99 -13.51
N PRO A 596 17.15 12.30 -13.32
CA PRO A 596 17.71 13.17 -14.36
C PRO A 596 19.00 12.64 -15.00
N GLN A 597 19.79 11.86 -14.26
CA GLN A 597 20.99 11.20 -14.79
C GLN A 597 20.70 10.17 -15.89
N LEU A 598 19.49 9.60 -15.92
CA LEU A 598 19.05 8.65 -16.93
C LEU A 598 18.57 9.39 -18.20
N LEU A 599 18.04 10.61 -18.09
CA LEU A 599 17.61 11.46 -19.22
C LEU A 599 18.74 11.77 -20.21
N LYS A 600 19.99 11.81 -19.75
CA LYS A 600 21.17 12.05 -20.61
C LYS A 600 21.57 10.86 -21.49
N ARG A 601 21.08 9.65 -21.16
CA ARG A 601 21.45 8.38 -21.83
C ARG A 601 20.29 7.78 -22.65
N LEU A 602 19.20 8.52 -22.77
CA LEU A 602 17.92 8.06 -23.30
C LEU A 602 17.78 8.25 -24.83
N PRO A 603 17.21 7.27 -25.55
CA PRO A 603 16.54 7.56 -26.82
C PRO A 603 15.26 8.36 -26.51
N ARG A 604 15.32 9.69 -26.65
CA ARG A 604 14.22 10.62 -26.31
C ARG A 604 12.88 10.26 -26.98
N ASN A 605 12.94 9.62 -28.15
CA ASN A 605 11.77 9.22 -28.93
C ASN A 605 10.90 8.17 -28.23
N LEU A 606 11.49 7.20 -27.52
CA LEU A 606 10.72 6.13 -26.85
C LEU A 606 9.97 6.66 -25.64
N LEU A 607 10.62 7.51 -24.85
CA LEU A 607 9.99 8.14 -23.69
C LEU A 607 8.84 9.07 -24.10
N HIS A 608 9.01 9.84 -25.18
CA HIS A 608 7.95 10.70 -25.72
C HIS A 608 6.71 9.87 -26.10
N LYS A 609 6.92 8.75 -26.80
CA LYS A 609 5.85 7.80 -27.17
C LYS A 609 5.05 7.31 -25.95
N TYR A 610 5.74 7.00 -24.85
CA TYR A 610 5.09 6.52 -23.62
C TYR A 610 4.36 7.62 -22.86
N LEU A 611 4.92 8.84 -22.86
CA LEU A 611 4.25 10.02 -22.30
C LEU A 611 2.99 10.37 -23.08
N ASP A 612 3.02 10.30 -24.42
CA ASP A 612 1.86 10.53 -25.28
C ASP A 612 0.77 9.48 -25.03
N ALA A 613 1.15 8.20 -24.98
CA ALA A 613 0.23 7.09 -24.67
C ALA A 613 -0.46 7.30 -23.32
N GLN A 614 0.29 7.71 -22.29
CA GLN A 614 -0.25 8.04 -20.99
C GLN A 614 -1.14 9.30 -21.04
N ALA A 615 -0.74 10.35 -21.75
CA ALA A 615 -1.52 11.58 -21.90
C ALA A 615 -2.87 11.31 -22.56
N LEU A 616 -2.91 10.41 -23.55
CA LEU A 616 -4.15 9.93 -24.16
C LEU A 616 -5.02 9.18 -23.14
N ALA A 617 -4.44 8.25 -22.38
CA ALA A 617 -5.18 7.50 -21.35
C ALA A 617 -5.75 8.43 -20.26
N LYS A 618 -4.98 9.46 -19.86
CA LYS A 618 -5.43 10.53 -18.95
C LYS A 618 -6.59 11.33 -19.53
N LYS A 619 -6.47 11.77 -20.79
CA LYS A 619 -7.51 12.54 -21.50
C LYS A 619 -8.81 11.75 -21.61
N GLU A 620 -8.71 10.46 -21.88
CA GLU A 620 -9.85 9.55 -22.02
C GLU A 620 -10.35 8.97 -20.68
N ARG A 621 -9.72 9.32 -19.55
CA ARG A 621 -10.11 8.87 -18.20
C ARG A 621 -10.14 7.34 -18.06
N LYS A 622 -9.19 6.64 -18.70
CA LYS A 622 -9.10 5.18 -18.68
C LYS A 622 -8.53 4.65 -17.36
N ASN A 623 -9.12 3.58 -16.82
CA ASN A 623 -8.61 2.78 -15.70
C ASN A 623 -8.09 3.61 -14.51
N ILE A 624 -6.77 3.63 -14.24
CA ILE A 624 -6.19 4.34 -13.09
C ILE A 624 -6.43 5.86 -13.16
N TRP A 625 -6.75 6.40 -14.35
CA TRP A 625 -7.01 7.82 -14.59
C TRP A 625 -8.50 8.21 -14.47
N ARG A 626 -9.40 7.26 -14.19
CA ARG A 626 -10.86 7.49 -14.16
C ARG A 626 -11.29 8.61 -13.20
N TYR A 627 -10.54 8.82 -12.13
CA TYR A 627 -10.82 9.85 -11.13
C TYR A 627 -9.87 11.07 -11.20
N GLY A 628 -8.89 11.07 -12.11
CA GLY A 628 -7.86 12.12 -12.23
C GLY A 628 -6.45 11.56 -12.25
N ASP A 629 -5.46 12.45 -12.30
CA ASP A 629 -4.05 12.06 -12.16
C ASP A 629 -3.69 11.88 -10.68
N PHE A 630 -3.60 10.63 -10.24
CA PHE A 630 -3.25 10.27 -8.86
C PHE A 630 -1.79 10.60 -8.47
N ARG A 631 -0.92 10.96 -9.44
CA ARG A 631 0.49 11.32 -9.21
C ARG A 631 0.71 12.83 -9.16
N ALA A 632 -0.08 13.63 -9.88
CA ALA A 632 -0.07 15.10 -9.73
C ALA A 632 -0.31 15.53 -8.28
N ASP A 633 -0.98 14.66 -7.53
CA ASP A 633 -1.14 14.79 -6.10
C ASP A 633 0.21 14.61 -5.34
N VAL A 634 1.08 13.70 -5.77
CA VAL A 634 2.37 13.39 -5.11
C VAL A 634 3.42 14.50 -5.28
N GLU A 635 3.37 15.26 -6.39
CA GLU A 635 4.43 16.18 -6.85
C GLU A 635 4.29 17.65 -6.37
N GLN A 636 3.12 18.05 -5.87
CA GLN A 636 2.91 19.40 -5.32
C GLN A 636 3.06 19.45 -3.78
N LEU A 637 3.81 18.50 -3.20
CA LEU A 637 4.27 18.47 -1.80
C LEU A 637 5.76 18.77 -1.71
#